data_AF-A0A2T7X2Y0-F1
#
_entry.id   AF-A0A2T7X2Y0-F1
#
_cell.length_a   1.000
_cell.length_b   1.000
_cell.length_c   1.000
_cell.angle_alpha   90.00
_cell.angle_beta   90.00
_cell.angle_gamma   90.00
#
_symmetry.space_group_name_H-M   'P 1'
#
loop_
_entity.id
_entity.type
_entity.pdbx_description
1 polymer ?
#
loop_
_entity_poly.entity_id
_entity_poly.type
_entity_poly.pdbx_seq_one_letter_code
_entity_poly.pdbx_strand_id
1 'polypeptide(L)'
;MNAVPAQEAVAAYVAAETDTRRAVGDAALAAVIGFSANAYGADPAATWQVNRDAFQAANDAAVAAGGGRVTARRGEYLAKGIVQDSNVEFFLPGVTIKSPDGLPPNVLSSRQVDVTGSVATGGTAVTVASTAGIAEGARVAVQGAGGILDTQFTRLSADITSSQTSGIQLVSVTGLNTAGVLQVGTELISFTGRSGAMLSGVTRGAFGSTAVAHTTAENIGVARRFYATVTAIAGTTLTIDRPAVLGVTDAQVSVGAVNVKITGGKIDGNAEPTGAAASTYAIYWPLTRLSEIVGTRVENGDQGGIILTRGAADNLIRGVTLHNCGIPAVSKGSAFWLYQGCVRNNVMGLSVTGRAWVAVYLDDRTTTAEDWDAPNIANVFTNTTVDVVGSGTAVLNIVGSSHNRFLGGSIKSPNVGINMSQNSQGVTADGSKPPTFGNDVGGFYLDVLQGWTLFAPGNNLHDTTVAATASALGTNTGENMVYATSVAVGGAPATRSAAPVSGAGTAGYAFQGDPNTGVYSDGADQLGLAVGGAGVLRLFPTEARLADGVNLTAGGAAGTKIGANAGQKLGFFGATPVTQPAAPPANASDLASTITLVNDLRTKLRTLGLLA
;
A
#
# COMPACT_ATOMS: atom_id res chain seq x y z
N MET A 1 -10.11 -18.25 -22.10
CA MET A 1 -9.22 -17.18 -22.59
C MET A 1 -8.02 -17.14 -21.67
N ASN A 2 -6.84 -17.42 -22.23
CA ASN A 2 -5.56 -17.33 -21.55
C ASN A 2 -5.19 -15.86 -21.32
N ALA A 3 -4.95 -15.48 -20.07
CA ALA A 3 -3.95 -14.49 -19.66
C ALA A 3 -3.85 -14.42 -18.11
N VAL A 4 -3.35 -15.50 -17.50
CA VAL A 4 -2.76 -15.46 -16.13
C VAL A 4 -1.25 -15.77 -16.18
N PRO A 5 -0.38 -14.93 -16.80
CA PRO A 5 1.06 -15.02 -16.51
C PRO A 5 1.67 -13.71 -15.99
N ALA A 6 0.91 -12.62 -15.85
CA ALA A 6 1.49 -11.33 -15.44
C ALA A 6 1.73 -11.21 -13.92
N GLN A 7 0.98 -11.91 -13.06
CA GLN A 7 1.03 -11.71 -11.61
C GLN A 7 2.17 -12.47 -10.91
N GLU A 8 2.48 -13.70 -11.34
CA GLU A 8 3.68 -14.42 -10.88
C GLU A 8 4.95 -13.81 -11.48
N ALA A 9 4.89 -13.30 -12.72
CA ALA A 9 6.02 -12.66 -13.37
C ALA A 9 6.47 -11.39 -12.65
N VAL A 10 5.57 -10.59 -12.06
CA VAL A 10 5.95 -9.38 -11.31
C VAL A 10 6.58 -9.72 -9.96
N ALA A 11 6.06 -10.71 -9.22
CA ALA A 11 6.67 -11.14 -7.96
C ALA A 11 8.04 -11.81 -8.20
N ALA A 12 8.15 -12.64 -9.25
CA ALA A 12 9.41 -13.25 -9.67
C ALA A 12 10.39 -12.21 -10.22
N TYR A 13 9.92 -11.19 -10.95
CA TYR A 13 10.74 -10.08 -11.45
C TYR A 13 11.25 -9.20 -10.30
N VAL A 14 10.41 -8.85 -9.32
CA VAL A 14 10.85 -8.10 -8.13
C VAL A 14 11.84 -8.93 -7.30
N ALA A 15 11.61 -10.23 -7.13
CA ALA A 15 12.55 -11.12 -6.46
C ALA A 15 13.88 -11.24 -7.23
N ALA A 16 13.82 -11.39 -8.56
CA ALA A 16 15.01 -11.49 -9.41
C ALA A 16 15.79 -10.18 -9.52
N GLU A 17 15.11 -9.03 -9.58
CA GLU A 17 15.73 -7.71 -9.59
C GLU A 17 16.35 -7.38 -8.22
N THR A 18 15.71 -7.80 -7.14
CA THR A 18 16.27 -7.75 -5.78
C THR A 18 17.51 -8.64 -5.68
N ASP A 19 17.47 -9.87 -6.19
CA ASP A 19 18.61 -10.79 -6.20
C ASP A 19 19.77 -10.34 -7.11
N THR A 20 19.47 -9.70 -8.24
CA THR A 20 20.50 -9.15 -9.14
C THR A 20 21.19 -7.94 -8.51
N ARG A 21 20.44 -7.09 -7.79
CA ARG A 21 20.99 -5.96 -7.03
C ARG A 21 21.68 -6.43 -5.72
N ARG A 22 21.23 -7.55 -5.14
CA ARG A 22 21.88 -8.28 -4.04
C ARG A 22 23.28 -8.73 -4.42
N ALA A 23 23.47 -9.22 -5.65
CA ALA A 23 24.80 -9.62 -6.14
C ALA A 23 25.80 -8.45 -6.16
N VAL A 24 25.34 -7.22 -6.34
CA VAL A 24 26.19 -6.01 -6.28
C VAL A 24 26.57 -5.66 -4.83
N GLY A 25 25.65 -5.84 -3.87
CA GLY A 25 25.91 -5.64 -2.43
C GLY A 25 26.73 -6.77 -1.79
N ASP A 26 26.49 -8.02 -2.19
CA ASP A 26 27.21 -9.20 -1.68
C ASP A 26 28.65 -9.27 -2.23
N ALA A 27 28.92 -8.73 -3.43
CA ALA A 27 30.27 -8.58 -3.96
C ALA A 27 31.16 -7.65 -3.11
N ALA A 28 30.56 -6.69 -2.40
CA ALA A 28 31.28 -5.84 -1.44
C ALA A 28 31.60 -6.57 -0.10
N LEU A 29 30.93 -7.69 0.20
CA LEU A 29 31.11 -8.49 1.42
C LEU A 29 31.99 -9.73 1.25
N ALA A 30 32.57 -9.96 0.06
CA ALA A 30 33.18 -11.23 -0.34
C ALA A 30 34.52 -11.59 0.33
N ALA A 31 35.06 -10.75 1.21
CA ALA A 31 36.11 -11.13 2.15
C ALA A 31 35.63 -10.74 3.56
N VAL A 32 35.00 -11.67 4.30
CA VAL A 32 34.37 -11.34 5.58
C VAL A 32 35.43 -10.96 6.61
N ILE A 33 35.75 -9.67 6.69
CA ILE A 33 36.50 -9.10 7.80
C ILE A 33 35.54 -9.13 9.00
N GLY A 34 35.92 -9.95 9.99
CA GLY A 34 35.14 -10.14 11.21
C GLY A 34 35.61 -9.21 12.32
N PHE A 35 34.68 -8.46 12.90
CA PHE A 35 34.91 -7.55 14.02
C PHE A 35 34.16 -8.09 15.24
N SER A 36 34.88 -8.61 16.23
CA SER A 36 34.24 -9.10 17.45
C SER A 36 34.04 -7.96 18.44
N ALA A 37 32.81 -7.68 18.85
CA ALA A 37 32.51 -6.72 19.91
C ALA A 37 33.28 -7.04 21.20
N ASN A 38 33.56 -8.31 21.50
CA ASN A 38 34.38 -8.71 22.65
C ASN A 38 35.83 -8.22 22.55
N ALA A 39 36.38 -8.08 21.33
CA ALA A 39 37.71 -7.48 21.12
C ALA A 39 37.73 -5.97 21.45
N TYR A 40 36.56 -5.34 21.47
CA TYR A 40 36.35 -3.95 21.86
C TYR A 40 35.80 -3.80 23.28
N GLY A 41 35.81 -4.89 24.07
CA GLY A 41 35.45 -4.85 25.50
C GLY A 41 34.03 -5.28 25.83
N ALA A 42 33.25 -5.81 24.88
CA ALA A 42 31.92 -6.37 25.20
C ALA A 42 32.07 -7.61 26.10
N ASP A 43 31.31 -7.65 27.20
CA ASP A 43 31.25 -8.77 28.13
C ASP A 43 29.84 -8.82 28.78
N PRO A 44 29.22 -10.00 28.94
CA PRO A 44 27.93 -10.13 29.64
C PRO A 44 27.90 -9.54 31.06
N ALA A 45 29.05 -9.49 31.76
CA ALA A 45 29.18 -8.90 33.09
C ALA A 45 29.46 -7.39 33.07
N ALA A 46 29.73 -6.80 31.90
CA ALA A 46 29.99 -5.38 31.78
C ALA A 46 28.71 -4.53 31.92
N THR A 47 28.90 -3.24 32.23
CA THR A 47 27.78 -2.29 32.22
C THR A 47 27.22 -2.13 30.82
N TRP A 48 25.98 -1.67 30.73
CA TRP A 48 25.32 -1.55 29.43
C TRP A 48 26.01 -0.55 28.50
N GLN A 49 26.63 0.49 29.06
CA GLN A 49 27.40 1.48 28.31
C GLN A 49 28.65 0.86 27.68
N VAL A 50 29.39 0.06 28.45
CA VAL A 50 30.60 -0.61 27.94
C VAL A 50 30.24 -1.56 26.81
N ASN A 51 29.16 -2.34 26.97
CA ASN A 51 28.68 -3.22 25.92
C ASN A 51 28.21 -2.45 24.68
N ARG A 52 27.38 -1.41 24.84
CA ARG A 52 26.97 -0.53 23.73
C ARG A 52 28.19 0.02 23.00
N ASP A 53 29.16 0.59 23.73
CA ASP A 53 30.33 1.24 23.14
C ASP A 53 31.21 0.22 22.40
N ALA A 54 31.32 -1.00 22.92
CA ALA A 54 32.05 -2.09 22.27
C ALA A 54 31.38 -2.59 20.97
N PHE A 55 30.05 -2.74 20.97
CA PHE A 55 29.31 -3.06 19.74
C PHE A 55 29.39 -1.91 18.72
N GLN A 56 29.31 -0.66 19.18
CA GLN A 56 29.47 0.50 18.30
C GLN A 56 30.88 0.59 17.73
N ALA A 57 31.93 0.38 18.54
CA ALA A 57 33.31 0.38 18.07
C ALA A 57 33.58 -0.73 17.05
N ALA A 58 32.98 -1.91 17.22
CA ALA A 58 33.07 -2.99 16.23
C ALA A 58 32.36 -2.61 14.91
N ASN A 59 31.19 -1.97 14.98
CA ASN A 59 30.50 -1.40 13.81
C ASN A 59 31.36 -0.36 13.11
N ASP A 60 31.92 0.60 13.85
CA ASP A 60 32.71 1.69 13.28
C ASP A 60 34.01 1.17 12.63
N ALA A 61 34.62 0.14 13.23
CA ALA A 61 35.75 -0.56 12.63
C ALA A 61 35.38 -1.30 11.33
N ALA A 62 34.18 -1.88 11.27
CA ALA A 62 33.66 -2.47 10.03
C ALA A 62 33.46 -1.41 8.95
N VAL A 63 32.89 -0.25 9.29
CA VAL A 63 32.74 0.89 8.36
C VAL A 63 34.10 1.37 7.85
N ALA A 64 35.08 1.52 8.74
CA ALA A 64 36.43 1.94 8.37
C ALA A 64 37.13 0.96 7.41
N ALA A 65 36.73 -0.31 7.43
CA ALA A 65 37.19 -1.35 6.50
C ALA A 65 36.36 -1.44 5.19
N GLY A 66 35.36 -0.56 5.01
CA GLY A 66 34.47 -0.56 3.85
C GLY A 66 33.23 -1.45 4.00
N GLY A 67 32.99 -2.01 5.19
CA GLY A 67 31.94 -2.97 5.51
C GLY A 67 32.50 -4.17 6.27
N GLY A 68 31.63 -5.01 6.79
CA GLY A 68 32.06 -6.22 7.48
C GLY A 68 31.04 -6.80 8.43
N ARG A 69 31.47 -7.82 9.17
CA ARG A 69 30.60 -8.57 10.08
C ARG A 69 30.97 -8.31 11.52
N VAL A 70 30.05 -7.72 12.28
CA VAL A 70 30.12 -7.62 13.74
C VAL A 70 29.61 -8.90 14.37
N THR A 71 30.37 -9.46 15.30
CA THR A 71 30.05 -10.68 16.04
C THR A 71 30.26 -10.49 17.54
N ALA A 72 29.67 -11.37 18.35
CA ALA A 72 30.01 -11.49 19.76
C ALA A 72 29.96 -12.96 20.20
N ARG A 73 30.65 -13.29 21.29
CA ARG A 73 30.52 -14.58 21.97
C ARG A 73 29.09 -14.73 22.46
N ARG A 74 28.58 -15.96 22.48
CA ARG A 74 27.24 -16.27 23.00
C ARG A 74 27.08 -15.74 24.42
N GLY A 75 25.93 -15.15 24.70
CA GLY A 75 25.65 -14.51 25.99
C GLY A 75 24.56 -13.45 25.88
N GLU A 76 24.10 -12.97 27.03
CA GLU A 76 23.20 -11.81 27.15
C GLU A 76 24.04 -10.58 27.48
N TYR A 77 23.96 -9.56 26.64
CA TYR A 77 24.66 -8.30 26.78
C TYR A 77 23.60 -7.22 27.02
N LEU A 78 23.68 -6.55 28.15
CA LEU A 78 22.90 -5.33 28.35
C LEU A 78 23.45 -4.27 27.40
N ALA A 79 22.64 -3.72 26.50
CA ALA A 79 23.00 -2.60 25.64
C ALA A 79 21.75 -2.00 24.97
N LYS A 80 21.81 -0.71 24.66
CA LYS A 80 20.82 0.00 23.83
C LYS A 80 21.49 1.19 23.15
N GLY A 81 20.85 1.73 22.11
CA GLY A 81 21.33 2.89 21.36
C GLY A 81 22.49 2.57 20.43
N ILE A 82 22.63 1.32 19.99
CA ILE A 82 23.63 0.96 18.98
C ILE A 82 23.09 1.38 17.61
N VAL A 83 23.92 2.05 16.83
CA VAL A 83 23.58 2.53 15.48
C VAL A 83 24.37 1.75 14.46
N GLN A 84 23.66 1.00 13.64
CA GLN A 84 24.22 0.14 12.60
C GLN A 84 24.39 0.92 11.29
N ASP A 85 25.57 0.83 10.72
CA ASP A 85 25.96 1.57 9.52
C ASP A 85 25.78 0.76 8.23
N SER A 86 25.86 1.46 7.10
CA SER A 86 25.78 0.84 5.77
C SER A 86 26.85 -0.23 5.59
N ASN A 87 26.50 -1.33 4.91
CA ASN A 87 27.38 -2.47 4.63
C ASN A 87 27.90 -3.22 5.86
N VAL A 88 27.27 -3.04 7.03
CA VAL A 88 27.61 -3.77 8.25
C VAL A 88 26.57 -4.87 8.51
N GLU A 89 27.04 -6.10 8.76
CA GLU A 89 26.21 -7.21 9.23
C GLU A 89 26.44 -7.44 10.73
N PHE A 90 25.37 -7.47 11.51
CA PHE A 90 25.37 -7.98 12.88
C PHE A 90 25.01 -9.47 12.85
N PHE A 91 26.02 -10.32 12.95
CA PHE A 91 25.87 -11.78 12.96
C PHE A 91 25.92 -12.28 14.40
N LEU A 92 24.73 -12.56 14.96
CA LEU A 92 24.51 -12.68 16.40
C LEU A 92 23.98 -14.06 16.88
N PRO A 93 24.34 -15.21 16.27
CA PRO A 93 23.78 -16.49 16.70
C PRO A 93 24.12 -16.83 18.16
N GLY A 94 23.09 -16.96 19.00
CA GLY A 94 23.23 -17.22 20.43
C GLY A 94 23.64 -16.00 21.27
N VAL A 95 23.58 -14.79 20.70
CA VAL A 95 23.75 -13.52 21.39
C VAL A 95 22.38 -12.92 21.66
N THR A 96 22.18 -12.41 22.88
CA THR A 96 21.04 -11.55 23.23
C THR A 96 21.55 -10.14 23.49
N ILE A 97 21.02 -9.15 22.76
CA ILE A 97 21.21 -7.73 23.09
C ILE A 97 19.93 -7.28 23.80
N LYS A 98 20.06 -6.88 25.06
CA LYS A 98 18.93 -6.55 25.92
C LYS A 98 19.01 -5.11 26.41
N SER A 99 17.93 -4.35 26.24
CA SER A 99 17.83 -3.02 26.86
C SER A 99 17.97 -3.15 28.39
N PRO A 100 18.77 -2.32 29.06
CA PRO A 100 18.92 -2.39 30.52
C PRO A 100 17.63 -2.06 31.29
N ASP A 101 16.74 -1.26 30.71
CA ASP A 101 15.64 -0.61 31.43
C ASP A 101 14.33 -0.48 30.62
N GLY A 102 14.31 -0.87 29.35
CA GLY A 102 13.14 -0.69 28.48
C GLY A 102 12.85 0.76 28.08
N LEU A 103 13.75 1.69 28.39
CA LEU A 103 13.61 3.12 28.12
C LEU A 103 14.48 3.56 26.94
N PRO A 104 14.19 4.73 26.33
CA PRO A 104 14.99 5.27 25.25
C PRO A 104 16.50 5.33 25.56
N PRO A 105 17.36 5.25 24.53
CA PRO A 105 17.04 5.10 23.11
C PRO A 105 16.56 3.68 22.72
N ASN A 106 16.16 3.50 21.44
CA ASN A 106 15.90 2.19 20.84
C ASN A 106 17.10 1.24 21.03
N VAL A 107 16.88 -0.08 21.02
CA VAL A 107 17.98 -1.04 21.24
C VAL A 107 18.97 -0.99 20.08
N LEU A 108 18.48 -1.24 18.87
CA LEU A 108 19.22 -1.10 17.61
C LEU A 108 18.50 -0.10 16.70
N SER A 109 19.27 0.77 16.05
CA SER A 109 18.78 1.61 14.95
C SER A 109 19.72 1.52 13.75
N SER A 110 19.22 1.74 12.53
CA SER A 110 20.13 2.00 11.40
C SER A 110 20.55 3.46 11.39
N ARG A 111 21.71 3.76 10.79
CA ARG A 111 22.15 5.16 10.65
C ARG A 111 21.21 5.96 9.76
N GLN A 112 20.90 7.17 10.21
CA GLN A 112 20.36 8.25 9.42
C GLN A 112 21.37 9.40 9.49
N VAL A 113 21.79 9.90 8.33
CA VAL A 113 22.64 11.08 8.19
C VAL A 113 21.74 12.27 7.88
N ASP A 114 21.81 13.31 8.70
CA ASP A 114 21.11 14.57 8.46
C ASP A 114 22.12 15.65 8.08
N VAL A 115 21.92 16.27 6.91
CA VAL A 115 22.73 17.37 6.36
C VAL A 115 21.82 18.46 5.82
N THR A 116 22.37 19.64 5.53
CA THR A 116 21.65 20.65 4.74
C THR A 116 21.91 20.43 3.26
N GLY A 117 20.94 20.80 2.43
CA GLY A 117 21.09 20.73 0.98
C GLY A 117 20.01 21.44 0.20
N SER A 118 20.20 21.44 -1.12
CA SER A 118 19.39 22.18 -2.08
C SER A 118 19.09 21.32 -3.30
N VAL A 119 17.90 21.49 -3.87
CA VAL A 119 17.49 20.86 -5.13
C VAL A 119 16.61 21.83 -5.90
N ALA A 120 16.72 21.84 -7.23
CA ALA A 120 15.86 22.66 -8.08
C ALA A 120 14.49 21.98 -8.32
N THR A 121 13.45 22.76 -8.57
CA THR A 121 12.14 22.25 -9.03
C THR A 121 12.34 21.40 -10.29
N GLY A 122 11.84 20.16 -10.29
CA GLY A 122 12.02 19.23 -11.40
C GLY A 122 13.44 18.68 -11.55
N GLY A 123 14.37 19.05 -10.67
CA GLY A 123 15.77 18.63 -10.71
C GLY A 123 16.00 17.24 -10.12
N THR A 124 17.06 16.58 -10.59
CA THR A 124 17.51 15.26 -10.09
C THR A 124 18.88 15.32 -9.41
N ALA A 125 19.38 16.52 -9.13
CA ALA A 125 20.65 16.75 -8.45
C ALA A 125 20.41 17.45 -7.12
N VAL A 126 20.65 16.75 -6.02
CA VAL A 126 20.60 17.31 -4.65
C VAL A 126 22.02 17.67 -4.25
N THR A 127 22.31 18.95 -4.06
CA THR A 127 23.61 19.39 -3.54
C THR A 127 23.55 19.43 -2.02
N VAL A 128 24.42 18.71 -1.32
CA VAL A 128 24.45 18.63 0.14
C VAL A 128 25.73 19.27 0.71
N ALA A 129 25.68 19.71 1.96
CA ALA A 129 26.84 20.30 2.63
C ALA A 129 28.00 19.29 2.82
N SER A 130 27.69 18.00 2.92
CA SER A 130 28.68 16.92 3.01
C SER A 130 28.07 15.59 2.54
N THR A 131 28.90 14.75 1.92
CA THR A 131 28.55 13.38 1.53
C THR A 131 29.11 12.33 2.49
N ALA A 132 29.71 12.75 3.60
CA ALA A 132 30.23 11.83 4.62
C ALA A 132 29.12 10.92 5.17
N GLY A 133 29.33 9.61 5.10
CA GLY A 133 28.37 8.60 5.55
C GLY A 133 27.19 8.35 4.59
N ILE A 134 27.17 9.00 3.42
CA ILE A 134 26.16 8.78 2.38
C ILE A 134 26.71 7.79 1.36
N ALA A 135 25.89 6.80 0.99
CA ALA A 135 26.24 5.78 0.00
C ALA A 135 25.27 5.79 -1.19
N GLU A 136 25.77 5.36 -2.35
CA GLU A 136 24.92 5.08 -3.50
C GLU A 136 23.90 3.99 -3.16
N GLY A 137 22.71 4.10 -3.73
CA GLY A 137 21.58 3.23 -3.43
C GLY A 137 20.81 3.62 -2.17
N ALA A 138 21.30 4.52 -1.32
CA ALA A 138 20.58 4.97 -0.12
C ALA A 138 19.24 5.67 -0.44
N ARG A 139 18.29 5.65 0.50
CA ARG A 139 17.10 6.50 0.41
C ARG A 139 17.41 7.87 0.98
N VAL A 140 16.96 8.89 0.28
CA VAL A 140 17.08 10.30 0.66
C VAL A 140 15.70 10.93 0.80
N ALA A 141 15.54 11.79 1.80
CA ALA A 141 14.36 12.61 2.05
C ALA A 141 14.77 14.09 2.09
N VAL A 142 14.18 14.92 1.24
CA VAL A 142 14.43 16.38 1.19
C VAL A 142 13.22 17.13 1.73
N GLN A 143 13.40 17.89 2.80
CA GLN A 143 12.31 18.65 3.44
C GLN A 143 11.71 19.69 2.51
N GLY A 144 10.37 19.79 2.48
CA GLY A 144 9.62 20.77 1.67
C GLY A 144 9.60 20.52 0.16
N ALA A 145 10.48 19.68 -0.37
CA ALA A 145 10.59 19.42 -1.81
C ALA A 145 9.51 18.47 -2.36
N GLY A 146 8.64 17.90 -1.51
CA GLY A 146 7.72 16.82 -1.88
C GLY A 146 6.36 17.30 -2.41
N GLY A 147 5.98 18.55 -2.16
CA GLY A 147 4.62 19.05 -2.42
C GLY A 147 3.75 19.09 -1.16
N ILE A 148 2.45 19.38 -1.33
CA ILE A 148 1.47 19.35 -0.24
C ILE A 148 1.17 17.90 0.13
N LEU A 149 1.12 17.60 1.43
CA LEU A 149 0.57 16.36 1.94
C LEU A 149 -0.93 16.28 1.61
N ASP A 150 -1.31 15.29 0.81
CA ASP A 150 -2.67 15.05 0.31
C ASP A 150 -3.69 14.76 1.41
N THR A 151 -3.20 14.43 2.61
CA THR A 151 -4.00 14.09 3.78
C THR A 151 -4.17 15.26 4.73
N GLN A 152 -3.43 16.37 4.52
CA GLN A 152 -3.37 17.44 5.49
C GLN A 152 -3.20 18.81 4.82
N PHE A 153 -4.33 19.34 4.34
CA PHE A 153 -4.44 20.69 3.82
C PHE A 153 -5.74 21.38 4.25
N THR A 154 -5.71 22.71 4.20
CA THR A 154 -6.81 23.62 4.51
C THR A 154 -6.76 24.82 3.57
N ARG A 155 -7.48 25.88 3.92
CA ARG A 155 -7.51 27.17 3.21
C ARG A 155 -7.04 28.29 4.14
N LEU A 156 -6.61 29.40 3.55
CA LEU A 156 -6.48 30.67 4.25
C LEU A 156 -7.87 31.22 4.58
N SER A 157 -8.05 31.83 5.74
CA SER A 157 -9.33 32.48 6.10
C SER A 157 -9.50 33.87 5.47
N ALA A 158 -8.41 34.46 4.98
CA ALA A 158 -8.38 35.72 4.24
C ALA A 158 -7.16 35.72 3.31
N ASP A 159 -7.20 36.55 2.26
CA ASP A 159 -6.05 36.76 1.39
C ASP A 159 -4.85 37.31 2.18
N ILE A 160 -3.64 36.94 1.77
CA ILE A 160 -2.39 37.40 2.39
C ILE A 160 -1.50 38.07 1.35
N THR A 161 -0.76 39.10 1.76
CA THR A 161 0.23 39.78 0.89
C THR A 161 1.56 39.03 0.89
N SER A 162 2.49 39.35 -0.02
CA SER A 162 3.83 38.74 -0.08
C SER A 162 4.75 39.05 1.10
N SER A 163 4.40 40.04 1.94
CA SER A 163 5.21 40.45 3.11
C SER A 163 4.52 40.19 4.44
N GLN A 164 3.29 39.68 4.43
CA GLN A 164 2.52 39.42 5.64
C GLN A 164 3.14 38.25 6.44
N THR A 165 3.51 38.53 7.70
CA THR A 165 4.06 37.56 8.68
C THR A 165 3.22 37.47 9.96
N SER A 166 2.19 38.31 10.09
CA SER A 166 1.23 38.30 11.19
C SER A 166 -0.19 38.26 10.64
N GLY A 167 -1.16 37.77 11.42
CA GLY A 167 -2.56 37.75 10.97
C GLY A 167 -2.85 36.68 9.92
N ILE A 168 -1.92 35.74 9.67
CA ILE A 168 -2.16 34.61 8.76
C ILE A 168 -2.97 33.56 9.53
N GLN A 169 -4.24 33.45 9.19
CA GLN A 169 -5.18 32.55 9.83
C GLN A 169 -5.65 31.46 8.86
N LEU A 170 -5.71 30.23 9.38
CA LEU A 170 -6.19 29.06 8.65
C LEU A 170 -7.69 28.86 8.90
N VAL A 171 -8.39 28.26 7.93
CA VAL A 171 -9.80 27.87 8.11
C VAL A 171 -9.93 26.71 9.10
N SER A 172 -9.02 25.75 9.04
CA SER A 172 -8.99 24.59 9.94
C SER A 172 -7.57 24.25 10.35
N VAL A 173 -7.41 23.78 11.58
CA VAL A 173 -6.15 23.27 12.13
C VAL A 173 -6.20 21.80 12.51
N THR A 174 -7.31 21.12 12.20
CA THR A 174 -7.51 19.70 12.47
C THR A 174 -6.38 18.89 11.87
N GLY A 175 -5.64 18.14 12.69
CA GLY A 175 -4.53 17.30 12.26
C GLY A 175 -3.23 18.05 11.89
N LEU A 176 -3.22 19.40 11.87
CA LEU A 176 -1.98 20.15 11.67
C LEU A 176 -1.15 20.19 12.96
N ASN A 177 0.18 20.09 12.82
CA ASN A 177 1.12 20.33 13.91
C ASN A 177 1.10 21.80 14.40
N THR A 178 1.60 22.03 15.63
CA THR A 178 1.67 23.38 16.23
C THR A 178 2.80 24.24 15.67
N ALA A 179 3.79 23.63 15.03
CA ALA A 179 4.90 24.26 14.32
C ALA A 179 5.26 23.42 13.08
N GLY A 180 5.95 24.01 12.10
CA GLY A 180 6.40 23.29 10.92
C GLY A 180 6.48 24.16 9.68
N VAL A 181 6.34 23.52 8.51
CA VAL A 181 6.37 24.18 7.20
C VAL A 181 5.09 23.84 6.45
N LEU A 182 4.39 24.87 5.99
CA LEU A 182 3.25 24.75 5.11
C LEU A 182 3.64 25.13 3.70
N GLN A 183 2.95 24.57 2.71
CA GLN A 183 3.04 24.99 1.31
C GLN A 183 1.72 25.61 0.89
N VAL A 184 1.78 26.71 0.15
CA VAL A 184 0.66 27.29 -0.60
C VAL A 184 1.15 27.70 -1.99
N GLY A 185 0.48 27.22 -3.05
CA GLY A 185 1.02 27.34 -4.42
C GLY A 185 2.41 26.70 -4.51
N THR A 186 3.44 27.49 -4.83
CA THR A 186 4.85 27.09 -4.81
C THR A 186 5.66 27.70 -3.66
N GLU A 187 5.01 28.49 -2.79
CA GLU A 187 5.65 29.10 -1.63
C GLU A 187 5.64 28.13 -0.45
N LEU A 188 6.76 28.09 0.29
CA LEU A 188 6.87 27.44 1.59
C LEU A 188 6.84 28.50 2.69
N ILE A 189 6.05 28.27 3.73
CA ILE A 189 5.86 29.15 4.87
C ILE A 189 6.21 28.38 6.14
N SER A 190 7.29 28.74 6.82
CA SER A 190 7.63 28.14 8.12
C SER A 190 6.98 28.93 9.26
N PHE A 191 6.57 28.24 10.31
CA PHE A 191 5.97 28.85 11.51
C PHE A 191 6.42 28.09 12.76
N THR A 192 6.61 28.82 13.86
CA THR A 192 7.14 28.23 15.12
C THR A 192 6.04 27.99 16.15
N GLY A 193 4.82 28.42 15.88
CA GLY A 193 3.69 28.27 16.80
C GLY A 193 2.37 28.67 16.17
N ARG A 194 1.27 28.33 16.85
CA ARG A 194 -0.07 28.83 16.53
C ARG A 194 -0.88 29.08 17.79
N SER A 195 -1.79 30.04 17.73
CA SER A 195 -2.84 30.25 18.73
C SER A 195 -4.20 30.06 18.05
N GLY A 196 -4.91 28.99 18.39
CA GLY A 196 -6.05 28.54 17.59
C GLY A 196 -5.62 28.29 16.14
N ALA A 197 -6.27 28.98 15.20
CA ALA A 197 -5.96 28.91 13.77
C ALA A 197 -4.98 29.99 13.27
N MET A 198 -4.52 30.89 14.15
CA MET A 198 -3.59 31.96 13.81
C MET A 198 -2.15 31.47 13.91
N LEU A 199 -1.37 31.61 12.82
CA LEU A 199 0.05 31.27 12.82
C LEU A 199 0.89 32.36 13.49
N SER A 200 2.03 31.95 14.07
CA SER A 200 2.99 32.83 14.72
C SER A 200 4.44 32.41 14.40
N GLY A 201 5.38 33.35 14.51
CA GLY A 201 6.77 33.12 14.12
C GLY A 201 6.91 32.78 12.63
N VAL A 202 6.08 33.40 11.79
CA VAL A 202 6.01 33.09 10.37
C VAL A 202 7.23 33.63 9.62
N THR A 203 7.89 32.76 8.86
CA THR A 203 8.84 33.16 7.81
C THR A 203 8.25 32.78 6.46
N ARG A 204 8.08 33.79 5.60
CA ARG A 204 7.64 33.66 4.21
C ARG A 204 8.82 33.29 3.32
N GLY A 205 8.58 32.62 2.20
CA GLY A 205 9.64 32.18 1.31
C GLY A 205 10.66 31.23 1.96
N ALA A 206 10.20 30.35 2.86
CA ALA A 206 11.04 29.39 3.55
C ALA A 206 11.79 28.49 2.56
N PHE A 207 13.00 28.07 2.93
CA PHE A 207 13.91 27.29 2.09
C PHE A 207 14.16 27.91 0.70
N GLY A 208 14.16 29.25 0.61
CA GLY A 208 14.40 30.00 -0.62
C GLY A 208 13.29 29.91 -1.66
N SER A 209 12.09 29.49 -1.25
CA SER A 209 10.90 29.70 -2.06
C SER A 209 10.56 31.20 -2.16
N THR A 210 9.78 31.61 -3.16
CA THR A 210 9.45 33.02 -3.37
C THR A 210 8.18 33.39 -2.64
N ALA A 211 8.23 34.40 -1.78
CA ALA A 211 7.04 34.93 -1.12
C ALA A 211 6.15 35.69 -2.10
N VAL A 212 4.87 35.30 -2.22
CA VAL A 212 3.89 35.95 -3.10
C VAL A 212 2.55 36.21 -2.38
N ALA A 213 1.67 36.97 -3.02
CA ALA A 213 0.31 37.13 -2.50
C ALA A 213 -0.49 35.83 -2.76
N HIS A 214 -1.29 35.41 -1.78
CA HIS A 214 -2.12 34.21 -1.87
C HIS A 214 -3.57 34.51 -1.54
N THR A 215 -4.48 33.75 -2.14
CA THR A 215 -5.93 33.93 -1.97
C THR A 215 -6.57 32.84 -1.12
N THR A 216 -7.78 33.09 -0.60
CA THR A 216 -8.55 32.06 0.13
C THR A 216 -8.91 30.83 -0.71
N ALA A 217 -8.79 30.93 -2.04
CA ALA A 217 -9.08 29.84 -2.98
C ALA A 217 -7.91 28.87 -3.19
N GLU A 218 -6.73 29.11 -2.59
CA GLU A 218 -5.56 28.22 -2.68
C GLU A 218 -5.51 27.23 -1.52
N ASN A 219 -4.98 26.03 -1.78
CA ASN A 219 -4.74 25.04 -0.72
C ASN A 219 -3.47 25.44 0.02
N ILE A 220 -3.54 25.45 1.34
CA ILE A 220 -2.38 25.54 2.22
C ILE A 220 -2.31 24.29 3.09
N GLY A 221 -1.20 23.56 3.05
CA GLY A 221 -1.08 22.27 3.74
C GLY A 221 0.34 21.93 4.15
N VAL A 222 0.53 20.83 4.86
CA VAL A 222 1.87 20.40 5.31
C VAL A 222 2.77 20.19 4.10
N ALA A 223 3.94 20.82 4.10
CA ALA A 223 4.94 20.62 3.07
C ALA A 223 5.67 19.30 3.32
N ARG A 224 5.39 18.28 2.51
CA ARG A 224 5.93 16.93 2.73
C ARG A 224 7.38 16.81 2.27
N ARG A 225 8.09 15.85 2.86
CA ARG A 225 9.41 15.43 2.40
C ARG A 225 9.32 14.72 1.07
N PHE A 226 10.29 15.00 0.22
CA PHE A 226 10.47 14.30 -1.04
C PHE A 226 11.37 13.09 -0.85
N TYR A 227 10.82 11.88 -1.04
CA TYR A 227 11.60 10.66 -0.96
C TYR A 227 12.13 10.20 -2.32
N ALA A 228 13.43 9.95 -2.43
CA ALA A 228 14.09 9.42 -3.62
C ALA A 228 15.23 8.46 -3.27
N THR A 229 15.81 7.83 -4.30
CA THR A 229 16.98 6.95 -4.16
C THR A 229 18.19 7.65 -4.74
N VAL A 230 19.31 7.64 -4.02
CA VAL A 230 20.59 8.13 -4.53
C VAL A 230 21.12 7.13 -5.56
N THR A 231 21.33 7.57 -6.80
CA THR A 231 21.80 6.72 -7.92
C THR A 231 23.26 6.94 -8.27
N ALA A 232 23.84 8.09 -7.92
CA ALA A 232 25.25 8.39 -8.09
C ALA A 232 25.69 9.50 -7.11
N ILE A 233 26.96 9.51 -6.72
CA ILE A 233 27.55 10.57 -5.90
C ILE A 233 28.77 11.18 -6.62
N ALA A 234 28.76 12.50 -6.81
CA ALA A 234 29.88 13.25 -7.38
C ALA A 234 30.17 14.48 -6.53
N GLY A 235 31.28 14.45 -5.77
CA GLY A 235 31.62 15.51 -4.82
C GLY A 235 30.52 15.67 -3.76
N THR A 236 29.88 16.84 -3.74
CA THR A 236 28.75 17.17 -2.85
C THR A 236 27.38 16.96 -3.48
N THR A 237 27.32 16.42 -4.70
CA THR A 237 26.07 16.24 -5.43
C THR A 237 25.62 14.79 -5.41
N LEU A 238 24.38 14.58 -4.95
CA LEU A 238 23.66 13.32 -5.04
C LEU A 238 22.76 13.36 -6.27
N THR A 239 22.95 12.42 -7.20
CA THR A 239 21.97 12.19 -8.27
C THR A 239 20.86 11.30 -7.72
N ILE A 240 19.59 11.63 -8.02
CA ILE A 240 18.41 10.93 -7.51
C ILE A 240 17.56 10.31 -8.63
N ASP A 241 16.84 9.25 -8.29
CA ASP A 241 16.09 8.40 -9.23
C ASP A 241 14.79 9.01 -9.82
N ARG A 242 14.39 10.20 -9.37
CA ARG A 242 13.22 10.92 -9.87
C ARG A 242 13.34 12.42 -9.58
N PRO A 243 12.67 13.29 -10.36
CA PRO A 243 12.73 14.74 -10.16
C PRO A 243 12.02 15.18 -8.88
N ALA A 244 12.59 16.17 -8.18
CA ALA A 244 11.95 16.83 -7.04
C ALA A 244 10.69 17.60 -7.48
N VAL A 245 9.67 17.65 -6.60
CA VAL A 245 8.39 18.33 -6.92
C VAL A 245 8.54 19.84 -6.78
N LEU A 246 9.24 20.29 -5.74
CA LEU A 246 9.57 21.69 -5.51
C LEU A 246 11.07 21.88 -5.31
N GLY A 247 11.55 23.05 -5.70
CA GLY A 247 12.89 23.51 -5.41
C GLY A 247 12.99 24.05 -3.99
N VAL A 248 14.09 23.71 -3.32
CA VAL A 248 14.42 24.18 -1.97
C VAL A 248 15.90 24.48 -1.87
N THR A 249 16.24 25.37 -0.95
CA THR A 249 17.62 25.76 -0.59
C THR A 249 17.80 25.69 0.92
N ASP A 250 18.98 25.25 1.34
CA ASP A 250 19.36 25.09 2.75
C ASP A 250 18.33 24.31 3.58
N ALA A 251 17.64 23.36 2.95
CA ALA A 251 16.66 22.50 3.59
C ALA A 251 17.35 21.30 4.23
N GLN A 252 16.70 20.68 5.24
CA GLN A 252 17.19 19.41 5.77
C GLN A 252 17.08 18.30 4.71
N VAL A 253 18.18 17.59 4.53
CA VAL A 253 18.30 16.38 3.72
C VAL A 253 18.69 15.23 4.64
N SER A 254 17.84 14.23 4.72
CA SER A 254 18.06 13.03 5.53
C SER A 254 18.33 11.84 4.64
N VAL A 255 19.37 11.07 4.93
CA VAL A 255 19.78 9.91 4.14
C VAL A 255 19.94 8.69 5.03
N GLY A 256 19.28 7.58 4.65
CA GLY A 256 19.33 6.33 5.40
C GLY A 256 20.50 5.42 5.03
N ALA A 257 20.76 4.44 5.88
CA ALA A 257 21.75 3.40 5.62
C ALA A 257 21.28 2.39 4.56
N VAL A 258 22.24 1.80 3.85
CA VAL A 258 22.04 0.79 2.80
C VAL A 258 22.77 -0.50 3.15
N ASN A 259 22.18 -1.65 2.82
CA ASN A 259 22.81 -2.97 3.01
C ASN A 259 23.20 -3.23 4.48
N VAL A 260 22.29 -2.90 5.38
CA VAL A 260 22.37 -3.17 6.82
C VAL A 260 21.83 -4.58 7.05
N LYS A 261 22.55 -5.47 7.76
CA LYS A 261 22.09 -6.85 7.96
C LYS A 261 22.07 -7.26 9.42
N ILE A 262 21.04 -7.97 9.86
CA ILE A 262 20.99 -8.64 11.18
C ILE A 262 20.69 -10.12 10.93
N THR A 263 21.59 -10.98 11.37
CA THR A 263 21.48 -12.43 11.16
C THR A 263 21.51 -13.16 12.51
N GLY A 264 20.39 -13.79 12.86
CA GLY A 264 20.22 -14.55 14.09
C GLY A 264 20.15 -13.68 15.34
N GLY A 265 20.28 -14.36 16.49
CA GLY A 265 20.31 -13.71 17.80
C GLY A 265 18.93 -13.29 18.32
N LYS A 266 18.95 -12.68 19.51
CA LYS A 266 17.78 -12.12 20.17
C LYS A 266 17.99 -10.64 20.45
N ILE A 267 17.04 -9.80 20.08
CA ILE A 267 16.98 -8.38 20.47
C ILE A 267 15.83 -8.21 21.46
N ASP A 268 16.14 -7.87 22.70
CA ASP A 268 15.17 -7.75 23.78
C ASP A 268 15.00 -6.28 24.16
N GLY A 269 13.81 -5.75 23.91
CA GLY A 269 13.47 -4.39 24.29
C GLY A 269 13.37 -4.20 25.80
N ASN A 270 13.27 -5.28 26.59
CA ASN A 270 13.12 -5.27 28.05
C ASN A 270 11.97 -4.35 28.55
N ALA A 271 10.94 -4.15 27.74
CA ALA A 271 9.76 -3.41 28.16
C ALA A 271 8.94 -4.23 29.17
N GLU A 272 8.37 -3.55 30.16
CA GLU A 272 7.45 -4.17 31.12
C GLU A 272 6.18 -4.69 30.41
N PRO A 273 5.55 -5.77 30.90
CA PRO A 273 4.35 -6.35 30.28
C PRO A 273 3.13 -5.42 30.21
N THR A 274 3.14 -4.31 30.96
CA THR A 274 2.12 -3.25 30.94
C THR A 274 2.52 -2.04 30.07
N GLY A 275 3.67 -2.12 29.40
CA GLY A 275 4.28 -1.03 28.64
C GLY A 275 5.08 -0.08 29.50
N ALA A 276 6.12 0.52 28.92
CA ALA A 276 6.85 1.63 29.53
C ALA A 276 6.12 2.95 29.25
N ALA A 277 6.36 3.97 30.08
CA ALA A 277 5.88 5.34 29.80
C ALA A 277 6.66 6.00 28.65
N ALA A 278 7.81 5.44 28.26
CA ALA A 278 8.70 5.98 27.26
C ALA A 278 8.84 5.01 26.08
N SER A 279 8.28 5.41 24.95
CA SER A 279 8.18 4.62 23.73
C SER A 279 9.54 4.23 23.15
N THR A 280 9.81 2.93 23.04
CA THR A 280 10.99 2.40 22.33
C THR A 280 10.64 1.28 21.36
N TYR A 281 11.48 1.14 20.34
CA TYR A 281 11.51 0.00 19.45
C TYR A 281 12.76 -0.84 19.74
N ALA A 282 12.65 -2.16 19.57
CA ALA A 282 13.82 -3.02 19.61
C ALA A 282 14.70 -2.82 18.35
N ILE A 283 14.08 -2.71 17.18
CA ILE A 283 14.77 -2.40 15.92
C ILE A 283 14.07 -1.23 15.22
N TYR A 284 14.79 -0.14 15.00
CA TYR A 284 14.31 1.09 14.37
C TYR A 284 15.07 1.41 13.08
N TRP A 285 14.43 1.23 11.92
CA TRP A 285 15.05 1.34 10.60
C TRP A 285 14.41 2.47 9.76
N PRO A 286 14.86 3.73 9.93
CA PRO A 286 14.42 4.86 9.12
C PRO A 286 15.20 4.94 7.80
N LEU A 287 14.50 5.21 6.68
CA LEU A 287 15.12 5.38 5.35
C LEU A 287 16.00 4.19 4.90
N THR A 288 15.94 3.06 5.60
CA THR A 288 16.83 1.93 5.38
C THR A 288 16.50 1.24 4.06
N ARG A 289 17.52 0.78 3.34
CA ARG A 289 17.31 0.18 2.03
C ARG A 289 18.24 -0.98 1.71
N LEU A 290 17.74 -1.95 0.94
CA LEU A 290 18.49 -3.15 0.53
C LEU A 290 19.06 -3.91 1.75
N SER A 291 18.36 -3.86 2.87
CA SER A 291 18.80 -4.38 4.16
C SER A 291 18.05 -5.65 4.54
N GLU A 292 18.63 -6.44 5.44
CA GLU A 292 18.14 -7.78 5.76
C GLU A 292 18.02 -8.04 7.26
N ILE A 293 16.92 -8.67 7.69
CA ILE A 293 16.81 -9.30 9.02
C ILE A 293 16.45 -10.77 8.82
N VAL A 294 17.31 -11.68 9.29
CA VAL A 294 17.17 -13.11 9.02
C VAL A 294 17.28 -13.93 10.30
N GLY A 295 16.23 -14.70 10.63
CA GLY A 295 16.27 -15.66 11.72
C GLY A 295 16.45 -15.04 13.12
N THR A 296 16.12 -13.75 13.27
CA THR A 296 16.25 -13.01 14.53
C THR A 296 14.97 -13.12 15.35
N ARG A 297 15.13 -13.31 16.66
CA ARG A 297 14.04 -13.19 17.63
C ARG A 297 14.03 -11.78 18.22
N VAL A 298 12.88 -11.15 18.29
CA VAL A 298 12.70 -9.85 18.94
C VAL A 298 11.65 -10.00 20.02
N GLU A 299 11.92 -9.48 21.21
CA GLU A 299 11.00 -9.61 22.35
C GLU A 299 10.83 -8.30 23.11
N ASN A 300 9.71 -8.18 23.81
CA ASN A 300 9.46 -7.12 24.80
C ASN A 300 9.76 -5.71 24.26
N GLY A 301 9.38 -5.47 23.00
CA GLY A 301 9.45 -4.14 22.40
C GLY A 301 8.22 -3.33 22.80
N ASP A 302 8.40 -2.14 23.37
CA ASP A 302 7.30 -1.36 23.92
C ASP A 302 6.35 -0.83 22.83
N GLN A 303 6.79 0.17 22.05
CA GLN A 303 6.01 0.71 20.93
C GLN A 303 5.98 -0.27 19.75
N GLY A 304 7.06 -1.05 19.60
CA GLY A 304 7.09 -2.18 18.69
C GLY A 304 8.37 -3.01 18.73
N GLY A 305 8.33 -4.16 18.08
CA GLY A 305 9.50 -5.00 17.90
C GLY A 305 10.38 -4.45 16.78
N ILE A 306 9.81 -4.38 15.58
CA ILE A 306 10.49 -3.86 14.39
C ILE A 306 9.65 -2.73 13.80
N ILE A 307 10.30 -1.64 13.44
CA ILE A 307 9.70 -0.59 12.62
C ILE A 307 10.59 -0.27 11.42
N LEU A 308 10.02 -0.37 10.23
CA LEU A 308 10.53 0.30 9.05
C LEU A 308 9.78 1.62 8.92
N THR A 309 10.51 2.71 8.68
CA THR A 309 9.87 4.02 8.61
C THR A 309 10.54 5.01 7.68
N ARG A 310 9.85 6.15 7.43
CA ARG A 310 10.38 7.31 6.72
C ARG A 310 10.91 6.94 5.35
N GLY A 311 10.13 6.23 4.54
CA GLY A 311 10.57 5.88 3.19
C GLY A 311 11.50 4.67 3.09
N ALA A 312 11.66 3.88 4.16
CA ALA A 312 12.40 2.62 4.13
C ALA A 312 11.88 1.69 3.03
N ALA A 313 12.78 1.15 2.22
CA ALA A 313 12.40 0.51 0.98
C ALA A 313 13.27 -0.68 0.58
N ASP A 314 12.72 -1.59 -0.21
CA ASP A 314 13.47 -2.72 -0.79
C ASP A 314 14.22 -3.57 0.26
N ASN A 315 13.68 -3.71 1.48
CA ASN A 315 14.28 -4.51 2.55
C ASN A 315 13.69 -5.94 2.59
N LEU A 316 14.48 -6.90 3.06
CA LEU A 316 14.06 -8.30 3.24
C LEU A 316 14.06 -8.71 4.71
N ILE A 317 12.91 -9.16 5.21
CA ILE A 317 12.77 -9.67 6.57
C ILE A 317 12.30 -11.12 6.48
N ARG A 318 13.08 -12.07 7.00
CA ARG A 318 12.80 -13.50 6.81
C ARG A 318 12.96 -14.33 8.08
N GLY A 319 11.95 -15.12 8.39
CA GLY A 319 12.00 -16.07 9.51
C GLY A 319 12.19 -15.39 10.86
N VAL A 320 11.62 -14.19 11.01
CA VAL A 320 11.70 -13.40 12.24
C VAL A 320 10.55 -13.78 13.18
N THR A 321 10.87 -13.89 14.47
CA THR A 321 9.87 -14.10 15.53
C THR A 321 9.78 -12.88 16.42
N LEU A 322 8.58 -12.34 16.60
CA LEU A 322 8.27 -11.25 17.51
C LEU A 322 7.44 -11.80 18.67
N HIS A 323 7.84 -11.54 19.91
CA HIS A 323 7.14 -12.03 21.10
C HIS A 323 6.92 -10.90 22.11
N ASN A 324 5.67 -10.68 22.53
CA ASN A 324 5.33 -9.60 23.45
C ASN A 324 5.81 -8.21 22.97
N CYS A 325 5.57 -7.88 21.70
CA CYS A 325 5.97 -6.61 21.11
C CYS A 325 4.75 -5.73 20.79
N GLY A 326 4.87 -4.41 20.98
CA GLY A 326 3.82 -3.45 20.68
C GLY A 326 2.75 -3.41 21.77
N ILE A 327 3.13 -3.31 23.04
CA ILE A 327 2.24 -3.26 24.21
C ILE A 327 2.48 -1.96 25.02
N PRO A 328 2.43 -0.76 24.40
CA PRO A 328 2.70 0.47 25.12
C PRO A 328 1.59 0.80 26.13
N ALA A 329 1.95 1.49 27.22
CA ALA A 329 1.02 1.81 28.30
C ALA A 329 -0.05 2.85 27.91
N VAL A 330 0.30 3.79 27.03
CA VAL A 330 -0.50 5.01 26.77
C VAL A 330 -0.68 5.35 25.29
N SER A 331 -0.33 4.46 24.37
CA SER A 331 -0.39 4.72 22.92
C SER A 331 -0.77 3.48 22.11
N LYS A 332 -0.74 3.58 20.78
CA LYS A 332 -0.89 2.41 19.90
C LYS A 332 0.47 1.73 19.75
N GLY A 333 0.48 0.40 19.85
CA GLY A 333 1.65 -0.42 19.59
C GLY A 333 1.44 -1.36 18.40
N SER A 334 2.53 -1.82 17.82
CA SER A 334 2.51 -2.95 16.91
C SER A 334 3.79 -3.76 17.02
N ALA A 335 3.70 -5.08 16.91
CA ALA A 335 4.89 -5.91 16.87
C ALA A 335 5.75 -5.56 15.63
N PHE A 336 5.12 -5.42 14.46
CA PHE A 336 5.78 -5.02 13.22
C PHE A 336 5.11 -3.81 12.58
N TRP A 337 5.86 -2.72 12.42
CA TRP A 337 5.39 -1.48 11.80
C TRP A 337 5.97 -1.27 10.40
N LEU A 338 5.10 -0.85 9.49
CA LEU A 338 5.47 -0.05 8.33
C LEU A 338 4.80 1.31 8.48
N TYR A 339 5.60 2.38 8.52
CA TYR A 339 5.12 3.70 8.86
C TYR A 339 5.77 4.79 7.99
N GLN A 340 5.05 5.84 7.60
CA GLN A 340 5.60 6.99 6.87
C GLN A 340 6.31 6.61 5.56
N GLY A 341 5.56 6.06 4.59
CA GLY A 341 6.03 5.97 3.20
C GLY A 341 6.88 4.75 2.87
N CYS A 342 6.76 3.63 3.58
CA CYS A 342 7.57 2.44 3.30
C CYS A 342 7.20 1.80 1.95
N VAL A 343 8.20 1.40 1.15
CA VAL A 343 7.95 0.93 -0.24
C VAL A 343 8.68 -0.37 -0.58
N ARG A 344 7.98 -1.34 -1.17
CA ARG A 344 8.59 -2.58 -1.72
C ARG A 344 9.43 -3.39 -0.72
N ASN A 345 9.06 -3.37 0.56
CA ASN A 345 9.66 -4.27 1.54
C ASN A 345 9.05 -5.66 1.42
N ASN A 346 9.86 -6.70 1.61
CA ASN A 346 9.44 -8.10 1.54
C ASN A 346 9.62 -8.77 2.91
N VAL A 347 8.54 -9.29 3.46
CA VAL A 347 8.50 -9.97 4.76
C VAL A 347 8.02 -11.41 4.55
N MET A 348 8.82 -12.39 4.95
CA MET A 348 8.56 -13.81 4.68
C MET A 348 8.68 -14.64 5.95
N GLY A 349 7.64 -15.41 6.29
CA GLY A 349 7.68 -16.29 7.46
C GLY A 349 7.77 -15.52 8.78
N LEU A 350 7.09 -14.37 8.88
CA LEU A 350 6.98 -13.61 10.12
C LEU A 350 6.12 -14.38 11.11
N SER A 351 6.59 -14.54 12.35
CA SER A 351 5.82 -15.11 13.45
C SER A 351 5.64 -14.07 14.56
N VAL A 352 4.39 -13.80 14.96
CA VAL A 352 4.07 -12.90 16.08
C VAL A 352 3.33 -13.68 17.15
N THR A 353 3.84 -13.66 18.38
CA THR A 353 3.27 -14.43 19.50
C THR A 353 3.14 -13.63 20.79
N GLY A 354 2.40 -14.16 21.76
CA GLY A 354 2.24 -13.53 23.08
C GLY A 354 1.23 -12.39 23.04
N ARG A 355 1.54 -11.24 23.63
CA ARG A 355 0.66 -10.05 23.60
C ARG A 355 1.14 -9.05 22.55
N ALA A 356 0.22 -8.44 21.82
CA ALA A 356 0.53 -7.35 20.90
C ALA A 356 -0.72 -6.52 20.67
N TRP A 357 -0.65 -5.19 20.74
CA TRP A 357 -1.81 -4.34 20.44
C TRP A 357 -2.29 -4.56 18.99
N VAL A 358 -1.35 -4.54 18.03
CA VAL A 358 -1.49 -5.02 16.64
C VAL A 358 -0.30 -5.94 16.32
N ALA A 359 -0.51 -7.04 15.60
CA ALA A 359 0.62 -7.87 15.17
C ALA A 359 1.40 -7.22 14.01
N VAL A 360 0.72 -6.85 12.93
CA VAL A 360 1.31 -6.13 11.80
C VAL A 360 0.48 -4.90 11.48
N TYR A 361 1.13 -3.76 11.41
CA TYR A 361 0.47 -2.49 11.16
C TYR A 361 1.16 -1.70 10.05
N LEU A 362 0.45 -1.57 8.93
CA LEU A 362 0.74 -0.59 7.89
C LEU A 362 -0.04 0.65 8.25
N ASP A 363 0.67 1.61 8.81
CA ASP A 363 0.08 2.81 9.34
C ASP A 363 0.60 4.01 8.59
N ASP A 364 -0.32 4.81 8.13
CA ASP A 364 -0.09 6.20 7.83
C ASP A 364 -1.01 7.04 8.71
N ARG A 365 -1.41 6.59 9.92
CA ARG A 365 -2.23 7.35 10.86
C ARG A 365 -1.46 8.08 11.95
N THR A 366 -1.41 9.39 11.84
CA THR A 366 -1.03 10.35 12.85
C THR A 366 -2.24 11.21 13.15
N THR A 367 -2.58 11.31 14.42
CA THR A 367 -3.54 12.33 14.87
C THR A 367 -3.06 13.75 14.57
N THR A 368 -1.78 13.87 14.20
CA THR A 368 -1.11 15.12 13.88
C THR A 368 -0.08 14.86 12.78
N ALA A 369 -0.33 15.37 11.59
CA ALA A 369 0.46 15.10 10.40
C ALA A 369 1.89 15.62 10.52
N GLU A 370 2.84 14.78 10.14
CA GLU A 370 4.26 15.11 10.06
C GLU A 370 4.69 15.32 8.61
N ASP A 371 5.79 16.04 8.38
CA ASP A 371 6.37 16.21 7.05
C ASP A 371 6.90 14.89 6.46
N TRP A 372 7.02 13.84 7.27
CA TRP A 372 7.39 12.48 6.86
C TRP A 372 6.21 11.64 6.36
N ASP A 373 4.96 12.04 6.63
CA ASP A 373 3.80 11.21 6.34
C ASP A 373 3.67 10.94 4.84
N ALA A 374 3.46 9.67 4.51
CA ALA A 374 3.28 9.16 3.16
C ALA A 374 2.68 7.74 3.22
N PRO A 375 1.93 7.32 2.19
CA PRO A 375 1.35 5.99 2.13
C PRO A 375 2.42 4.89 2.04
N ASN A 376 2.20 3.77 2.73
CA ASN A 376 3.02 2.57 2.54
C ASN A 376 2.57 1.84 1.28
N ILE A 377 3.48 1.58 0.35
CA ILE A 377 3.13 1.12 -1.01
C ILE A 377 3.89 -0.15 -1.41
N ALA A 378 3.18 -1.10 -2.02
CA ALA A 378 3.78 -2.26 -2.68
C ALA A 378 4.65 -3.15 -1.76
N ASN A 379 4.37 -3.16 -0.46
CA ASN A 379 5.02 -4.07 0.48
C ASN A 379 4.36 -5.45 0.40
N VAL A 380 5.15 -6.50 0.60
CA VAL A 380 4.71 -7.89 0.46
C VAL A 380 5.00 -8.65 1.75
N PHE A 381 3.99 -9.31 2.28
CA PHE A 381 4.06 -10.23 3.41
C PHE A 381 3.62 -11.60 2.93
N THR A 382 4.44 -12.63 3.20
CA THR A 382 4.11 -14.01 2.85
C THR A 382 4.28 -14.93 4.05
N ASN A 383 3.38 -15.92 4.17
CA ASN A 383 3.39 -16.93 5.23
C ASN A 383 3.50 -16.30 6.63
N THR A 384 2.62 -15.33 6.93
CA THR A 384 2.61 -14.64 8.22
C THR A 384 1.78 -15.43 9.24
N THR A 385 2.40 -15.79 10.36
CA THR A 385 1.73 -16.48 11.48
C THR A 385 1.58 -15.52 12.65
N VAL A 386 0.35 -15.32 13.09
CA VAL A 386 0.00 -14.56 14.29
C VAL A 386 -0.70 -15.51 15.27
N ASP A 387 -0.18 -15.61 16.49
CA ASP A 387 -0.81 -16.32 17.61
C ASP A 387 -0.71 -15.47 18.87
N VAL A 388 -1.62 -14.50 18.99
CA VAL A 388 -1.62 -13.55 20.10
C VAL A 388 -2.73 -13.84 21.10
N VAL A 389 -2.40 -13.77 22.38
CA VAL A 389 -3.33 -14.00 23.50
C VAL A 389 -4.04 -12.72 23.94
N GLY A 390 -3.65 -11.56 23.41
CA GLY A 390 -4.28 -10.28 23.69
C GLY A 390 -3.94 -9.24 22.63
N SER A 391 -4.97 -8.54 22.15
CA SER A 391 -4.85 -7.41 21.22
C SER A 391 -5.86 -6.30 21.53
N GLY A 392 -5.49 -5.05 21.21
CA GLY A 392 -6.33 -3.89 21.43
C GLY A 392 -7.33 -3.64 20.28
N THR A 393 -7.05 -4.19 19.11
CA THR A 393 -7.87 -4.05 17.90
C THR A 393 -7.61 -5.22 16.94
N ALA A 394 -7.90 -5.04 15.65
CA ALA A 394 -7.52 -5.98 14.60
C ALA A 394 -6.01 -6.26 14.63
N VAL A 395 -5.59 -7.48 14.34
CA VAL A 395 -4.17 -7.86 14.45
C VAL A 395 -3.39 -7.67 13.16
N LEU A 396 -4.05 -7.67 12.01
CA LEU A 396 -3.52 -7.16 10.75
C LEU A 396 -4.26 -5.87 10.38
N ASN A 397 -3.57 -4.71 10.43
CA ASN A 397 -4.14 -3.43 10.05
C ASN A 397 -3.45 -2.85 8.82
N ILE A 398 -4.27 -2.45 7.85
CA ILE A 398 -3.84 -1.69 6.68
C ILE A 398 -4.64 -0.40 6.64
N VAL A 399 -3.95 0.73 6.85
CA VAL A 399 -4.59 2.04 6.91
C VAL A 399 -3.77 3.06 6.11
N GLY A 400 -4.49 3.84 5.29
CA GLY A 400 -4.01 4.80 4.27
C GLY A 400 -2.78 4.33 3.49
N SER A 401 -2.76 3.04 3.23
CA SER A 401 -1.69 2.33 2.52
C SER A 401 -2.29 1.68 1.30
N SER A 402 -1.50 1.52 0.23
CA SER A 402 -2.02 1.04 -1.05
C SER A 402 -1.13 -0.01 -1.71
N HIS A 403 -1.74 -0.87 -2.51
CA HIS A 403 -1.03 -1.88 -3.30
C HIS A 403 -0.16 -2.86 -2.49
N ASN A 404 -0.41 -3.02 -1.19
CA ASN A 404 0.31 -3.99 -0.35
C ASN A 404 -0.31 -5.37 -0.49
N ARG A 405 0.51 -6.42 -0.30
CA ARG A 405 0.07 -7.81 -0.42
C ARG A 405 0.34 -8.59 0.85
N PHE A 406 -0.64 -9.35 1.32
CA PHE A 406 -0.51 -10.31 2.40
C PHE A 406 -1.01 -11.66 1.91
N LEU A 407 -0.10 -12.61 1.74
CA LEU A 407 -0.39 -13.89 1.08
C LEU A 407 0.03 -15.06 1.96
N GLY A 408 -0.95 -15.85 2.39
CA GLY A 408 -0.70 -17.07 3.13
C GLY A 408 -0.39 -16.84 4.61
N GLY A 409 -0.93 -17.73 5.44
CA GLY A 409 -0.58 -17.78 6.86
C GLY A 409 -1.76 -18.14 7.74
N SER A 410 -1.60 -17.88 9.04
CA SER A 410 -2.64 -18.12 10.03
C SER A 410 -2.67 -16.98 11.03
N ILE A 411 -3.88 -16.56 11.41
CA ILE A 411 -4.09 -15.53 12.41
C ILE A 411 -4.96 -16.11 13.51
N LYS A 412 -4.43 -16.09 14.73
CA LYS A 412 -5.14 -16.40 15.95
C LYS A 412 -5.08 -15.21 16.91
N SER A 413 -6.26 -14.76 17.34
CA SER A 413 -6.39 -13.55 18.16
C SER A 413 -7.75 -13.50 18.87
N PRO A 414 -7.86 -12.93 20.07
CA PRO A 414 -9.16 -12.71 20.73
C PRO A 414 -9.99 -11.57 20.09
N ASN A 415 -9.53 -10.93 19.02
CA ASN A 415 -10.17 -9.76 18.40
C ASN A 415 -10.35 -9.96 16.89
N VAL A 416 -10.52 -8.88 16.12
CA VAL A 416 -10.63 -8.92 14.65
C VAL A 416 -9.34 -9.45 14.02
N GLY A 417 -9.45 -10.28 12.98
CA GLY A 417 -8.30 -10.76 12.20
C GLY A 417 -7.70 -9.66 11.33
N ILE A 418 -8.44 -9.25 10.31
CA ILE A 418 -7.98 -8.35 9.24
C ILE A 418 -8.79 -7.06 9.24
N ASN A 419 -8.12 -5.90 9.19
CA ASN A 419 -8.77 -4.61 9.00
C ASN A 419 -8.15 -3.84 7.83
N MET A 420 -9.02 -3.40 6.91
CA MET A 420 -8.69 -2.46 5.85
C MET A 420 -9.61 -1.25 5.98
N SER A 421 -9.12 -0.20 6.62
CA SER A 421 -9.92 0.98 6.94
C SER A 421 -9.37 2.21 6.24
N GLN A 422 -10.24 3.17 5.95
CA GLN A 422 -9.80 4.47 5.49
C GLN A 422 -8.93 5.11 6.57
N ASN A 423 -8.04 5.98 6.13
CA ASN A 423 -7.30 6.79 7.06
C ASN A 423 -8.27 7.68 7.88
N SER A 424 -8.06 7.75 9.19
CA SER A 424 -8.78 8.65 10.10
C SER A 424 -7.96 9.89 10.48
N GLN A 425 -6.76 10.07 9.92
CA GLN A 425 -5.97 11.29 10.01
C GLN A 425 -6.77 12.48 9.49
N GLY A 426 -6.44 13.65 10.04
CA GLY A 426 -6.65 14.98 9.46
C GLY A 426 -7.70 15.03 8.37
N VAL A 427 -8.91 15.45 8.72
CA VAL A 427 -9.90 15.77 7.70
C VAL A 427 -9.34 16.97 6.94
N THR A 428 -9.05 16.79 5.64
CA THR A 428 -8.77 17.92 4.75
C THR A 428 -9.99 18.85 4.74
N ALA A 429 -9.83 20.11 4.35
CA ALA A 429 -10.97 21.05 4.33
C ALA A 429 -12.16 20.55 3.50
N ASP A 430 -11.94 19.64 2.55
CA ASP A 430 -12.95 19.01 1.70
C ASP A 430 -13.42 17.62 2.17
N GLY A 431 -12.97 17.12 3.32
CA GLY A 431 -13.40 15.81 3.83
C GLY A 431 -12.61 14.61 3.29
N SER A 432 -11.68 14.82 2.36
CA SER A 432 -10.88 13.75 1.75
C SER A 432 -9.99 13.05 2.78
N LYS A 433 -9.79 11.75 2.57
CA LYS A 433 -8.92 10.89 3.37
C LYS A 433 -8.02 10.14 2.39
N PRO A 434 -6.71 9.96 2.68
CA PRO A 434 -5.89 9.13 1.80
C PRO A 434 -6.53 7.74 1.67
N PRO A 435 -6.67 7.27 0.43
CA PRO A 435 -7.37 6.04 0.18
C PRO A 435 -6.52 4.85 0.63
N THR A 436 -7.12 3.94 1.37
CA THR A 436 -6.61 2.57 1.49
C THR A 436 -7.21 1.78 0.33
N PHE A 437 -6.41 1.50 -0.70
CA PHE A 437 -6.92 0.88 -1.94
C PHE A 437 -5.88 -0.01 -2.61
N GLY A 438 -6.35 -0.92 -3.45
CA GLY A 438 -5.52 -1.83 -4.24
C GLY A 438 -4.73 -2.83 -3.40
N ASN A 439 -5.00 -2.95 -2.11
CA ASN A 439 -4.37 -3.95 -1.26
C ASN A 439 -4.99 -5.33 -1.53
N ASP A 440 -4.17 -6.35 -1.42
CA ASP A 440 -4.52 -7.74 -1.76
C ASP A 440 -4.19 -8.65 -0.58
N VAL A 441 -5.21 -9.20 0.06
CA VAL A 441 -5.04 -10.07 1.23
C VAL A 441 -5.70 -11.41 0.96
N GLY A 442 -4.94 -12.49 1.09
CA GLY A 442 -5.53 -13.81 0.94
C GLY A 442 -4.70 -14.98 1.41
N GLY A 443 -5.30 -16.17 1.38
CA GLY A 443 -4.65 -17.41 1.81
C GLY A 443 -4.55 -17.59 3.33
N PHE A 444 -5.39 -16.91 4.12
CA PHE A 444 -5.31 -16.97 5.58
C PHE A 444 -6.30 -17.95 6.21
N TYR A 445 -5.85 -18.65 7.26
CA TYR A 445 -6.73 -19.27 8.24
C TYR A 445 -6.91 -18.34 9.45
N LEU A 446 -8.15 -17.99 9.79
CA LEU A 446 -8.49 -17.02 10.83
C LEU A 446 -9.21 -17.68 12.01
N ASP A 447 -8.50 -17.89 13.12
CA ASP A 447 -9.04 -18.30 14.43
C ASP A 447 -9.17 -17.07 15.34
N VAL A 448 -10.22 -16.30 15.09
CA VAL A 448 -10.37 -14.92 15.59
C VAL A 448 -11.79 -14.66 16.06
N LEU A 449 -12.02 -13.59 16.84
CA LEU A 449 -13.38 -13.20 17.23
C LEU A 449 -14.24 -12.86 16.00
N GLN A 450 -13.68 -12.09 15.07
CA GLN A 450 -14.30 -11.69 13.81
C GLN A 450 -13.26 -11.73 12.71
N GLY A 451 -13.56 -12.37 11.57
CA GLY A 451 -12.60 -12.54 10.47
C GLY A 451 -12.05 -11.20 9.96
N TRP A 452 -12.92 -10.30 9.50
CA TRP A 452 -12.49 -9.04 8.88
C TRP A 452 -13.39 -7.81 9.11
N THR A 453 -12.81 -6.62 8.91
CA THR A 453 -13.51 -5.34 8.73
C THR A 453 -12.94 -4.62 7.51
N LEU A 454 -13.74 -4.49 6.45
CA LEU A 454 -13.33 -3.88 5.18
C LEU A 454 -14.16 -2.61 4.93
N PHE A 455 -13.60 -1.46 5.31
CA PHE A 455 -14.28 -0.16 5.23
C PHE A 455 -13.79 0.72 4.09
N ALA A 456 -12.52 0.60 3.70
CA ALA A 456 -12.00 1.34 2.56
C ALA A 456 -12.25 0.59 1.25
N PRO A 457 -12.65 1.28 0.16
CA PRO A 457 -12.96 0.63 -1.11
C PRO A 457 -11.73 0.26 -1.95
N GLY A 458 -11.97 -0.58 -2.95
CA GLY A 458 -10.97 -0.92 -3.98
C GLY A 458 -9.89 -1.90 -3.53
N ASN A 459 -10.11 -2.65 -2.44
CA ASN A 459 -9.21 -3.72 -1.98
C ASN A 459 -9.79 -5.10 -2.28
N ASN A 460 -8.96 -6.12 -2.13
CA ASN A 460 -9.31 -7.52 -2.33
C ASN A 460 -9.08 -8.33 -1.05
N LEU A 461 -10.04 -9.21 -0.73
CA LEU A 461 -9.89 -10.27 0.25
C LEU A 461 -10.25 -11.61 -0.40
N HIS A 462 -9.35 -12.59 -0.34
CA HIS A 462 -9.60 -13.88 -0.98
C HIS A 462 -8.96 -15.09 -0.31
N ASP A 463 -9.33 -16.29 -0.73
CA ASP A 463 -8.75 -17.58 -0.26
C ASP A 463 -8.63 -17.68 1.27
N THR A 464 -9.62 -17.16 1.99
CA THR A 464 -9.56 -16.97 3.45
C THR A 464 -10.60 -17.83 4.17
N THR A 465 -10.14 -18.62 5.13
CA THR A 465 -10.98 -19.48 5.96
C THR A 465 -11.17 -18.88 7.34
N VAL A 466 -12.40 -18.85 7.86
CA VAL A 466 -12.72 -18.44 9.23
C VAL A 466 -13.05 -19.67 10.07
N ALA A 467 -12.36 -19.83 11.20
CA ALA A 467 -12.52 -20.97 12.10
C ALA A 467 -13.92 -21.02 12.73
N ALA A 468 -14.35 -22.21 13.15
CA ALA A 468 -15.65 -22.43 13.79
C ALA A 468 -15.78 -21.75 15.18
N THR A 469 -14.65 -21.38 15.78
CA THR A 469 -14.52 -20.66 17.05
C THR A 469 -14.83 -19.17 16.93
N ALA A 470 -14.88 -18.62 15.71
CA ALA A 470 -15.19 -17.22 15.50
C ALA A 470 -16.66 -16.89 15.84
N SER A 471 -16.91 -15.65 16.24
CA SER A 471 -18.28 -15.17 16.47
C SER A 471 -18.95 -14.64 15.20
N ALA A 472 -18.15 -14.21 14.22
CA ALA A 472 -18.62 -13.65 12.95
C ALA A 472 -17.58 -13.78 11.83
N LEU A 473 -18.05 -13.77 10.58
CA LEU A 473 -17.17 -13.67 9.40
C LEU A 473 -16.50 -12.30 9.31
N GLY A 474 -17.28 -11.23 9.29
CA GLY A 474 -16.76 -9.87 9.12
C GLY A 474 -17.72 -8.97 8.37
N THR A 475 -17.29 -7.72 8.15
CA THR A 475 -18.07 -6.70 7.44
C THR A 475 -17.33 -6.19 6.21
N ASN A 476 -18.06 -5.88 5.15
CA ASN A 476 -17.54 -5.27 3.93
C ASN A 476 -18.41 -4.08 3.51
N THR A 477 -18.33 -2.99 4.26
CA THR A 477 -19.08 -1.77 3.91
C THR A 477 -18.35 -0.91 2.88
N GLY A 478 -17.07 -1.19 2.65
CA GLY A 478 -16.24 -0.51 1.66
C GLY A 478 -16.40 -1.03 0.24
N GLU A 479 -17.33 -1.94 -0.06
CA GLU A 479 -17.54 -2.42 -1.45
C GLU A 479 -16.31 -3.14 -2.03
N ASN A 480 -15.54 -3.82 -1.18
CA ASN A 480 -14.33 -4.52 -1.60
C ASN A 480 -14.64 -5.81 -2.35
N MET A 481 -13.70 -6.26 -3.17
CA MET A 481 -13.80 -7.56 -3.82
C MET A 481 -13.51 -8.66 -2.79
N VAL A 482 -14.52 -9.48 -2.49
CA VAL A 482 -14.40 -10.61 -1.56
C VAL A 482 -14.82 -11.88 -2.28
N TYR A 483 -13.90 -12.84 -2.43
CA TYR A 483 -14.14 -14.09 -3.17
C TYR A 483 -13.33 -15.25 -2.60
N ALA A 484 -13.77 -16.48 -2.81
CA ALA A 484 -13.11 -17.66 -2.23
C ALA A 484 -12.84 -17.51 -0.71
N THR A 485 -13.80 -16.96 0.03
CA THR A 485 -13.74 -16.88 1.49
C THR A 485 -14.81 -17.77 2.14
N SER A 486 -14.68 -18.04 3.44
CA SER A 486 -15.74 -18.71 4.20
C SER A 486 -17.07 -17.95 4.09
N VAL A 487 -18.13 -18.65 3.67
CA VAL A 487 -19.51 -18.12 3.58
C VAL A 487 -20.31 -18.28 4.88
N ALA A 488 -19.77 -19.05 5.82
CA ALA A 488 -20.23 -19.18 7.20
C ALA A 488 -19.03 -19.44 8.11
N VAL A 489 -19.13 -19.07 9.38
CA VAL A 489 -18.12 -19.41 10.41
C VAL A 489 -17.88 -20.92 10.42
N GLY A 490 -16.61 -21.35 10.39
CA GLY A 490 -16.22 -22.75 10.30
C GLY A 490 -16.46 -23.42 8.94
N GLY A 491 -17.07 -22.72 7.99
CA GLY A 491 -17.28 -23.21 6.64
C GLY A 491 -16.02 -23.11 5.79
N ALA A 492 -15.81 -24.08 4.90
CA ALA A 492 -14.74 -24.00 3.91
C ALA A 492 -14.92 -22.77 2.99
N PRO A 493 -13.81 -22.23 2.44
CA PRO A 493 -13.89 -21.25 1.37
C PRO A 493 -14.75 -21.76 0.21
N ALA A 494 -15.59 -20.89 -0.35
CA ALA A 494 -16.30 -21.24 -1.57
C ALA A 494 -15.30 -21.43 -2.72
N THR A 495 -14.98 -22.68 -3.06
CA THR A 495 -14.00 -23.06 -4.11
C THR A 495 -14.45 -22.70 -5.53
N ARG A 496 -15.70 -22.25 -5.67
CA ARG A 496 -16.24 -21.56 -6.84
C ARG A 496 -16.90 -20.30 -6.33
N SER A 497 -16.75 -19.19 -7.06
CA SER A 497 -17.75 -18.11 -7.03
C SER A 497 -19.06 -18.69 -7.57
N ALA A 498 -19.74 -19.48 -6.74
CA ALA A 498 -21.09 -19.90 -7.01
C ALA A 498 -21.94 -18.68 -6.73
N ALA A 499 -22.47 -18.05 -7.79
CA ALA A 499 -23.60 -17.17 -7.61
C ALA A 499 -24.64 -17.92 -6.77
N PRO A 500 -25.22 -17.30 -5.73
CA PRO A 500 -26.36 -17.89 -5.02
C PRO A 500 -27.40 -18.36 -6.04
N VAL A 501 -28.15 -19.44 -5.74
CA VAL A 501 -29.36 -19.74 -6.52
C VAL A 501 -30.26 -18.51 -6.38
N SER A 502 -30.41 -17.77 -7.47
CA SER A 502 -30.83 -16.38 -7.49
C SER A 502 -31.90 -16.19 -8.56
N GLY A 503 -32.89 -15.33 -8.33
CA GLY A 503 -33.93 -15.03 -9.31
C GLY A 503 -33.78 -13.63 -9.91
N ALA A 504 -34.63 -13.30 -10.87
CA ALA A 504 -34.63 -11.96 -11.47
C ALA A 504 -34.75 -10.81 -10.44
N GLY A 505 -35.48 -11.03 -9.33
CA GLY A 505 -35.65 -10.03 -8.26
C GLY A 505 -34.45 -9.86 -7.31
N THR A 506 -33.49 -10.79 -7.34
CA THR A 506 -32.28 -10.80 -6.51
C THR A 506 -31.16 -11.44 -7.31
N ALA A 507 -30.52 -10.69 -8.20
CA ALA A 507 -29.54 -11.28 -9.12
C ALA A 507 -28.30 -11.78 -8.36
N GLY A 508 -27.77 -12.95 -8.76
CA GLY A 508 -26.62 -13.57 -8.10
C GLY A 508 -25.32 -12.76 -8.27
N TYR A 509 -25.17 -12.08 -9.41
CA TYR A 509 -24.17 -11.04 -9.63
C TYR A 509 -24.89 -9.73 -9.93
N ALA A 510 -25.09 -8.90 -8.91
CA ALA A 510 -25.80 -7.64 -9.01
C ALA A 510 -24.86 -6.43 -8.85
N PHE A 511 -25.38 -5.25 -9.15
CA PHE A 511 -24.70 -3.99 -8.84
C PHE A 511 -24.98 -3.57 -7.40
N GLN A 512 -24.00 -2.95 -6.75
CA GLN A 512 -24.19 -2.42 -5.42
C GLN A 512 -25.20 -1.27 -5.44
N GLY A 513 -26.13 -1.26 -4.49
CA GLY A 513 -27.26 -0.32 -4.47
C GLY A 513 -28.39 -0.65 -5.45
N ASP A 514 -28.17 -1.59 -6.37
CA ASP A 514 -29.16 -2.13 -7.30
C ASP A 514 -29.13 -3.67 -7.30
N PRO A 515 -29.62 -4.30 -6.21
CA PRO A 515 -29.55 -5.75 -6.03
C PRO A 515 -30.44 -6.53 -7.01
N ASN A 516 -31.22 -5.84 -7.85
CA ASN A 516 -32.20 -6.44 -8.76
C ASN A 516 -31.82 -6.26 -10.25
N THR A 517 -30.67 -5.64 -10.54
CA THR A 517 -30.05 -5.61 -11.87
C THR A 517 -28.76 -6.41 -11.87
N GLY A 518 -28.60 -7.36 -12.78
CA GLY A 518 -27.44 -8.24 -12.77
C GLY A 518 -27.57 -9.54 -13.58
N VAL A 519 -26.71 -10.51 -13.26
CA VAL A 519 -26.71 -11.85 -13.85
C VAL A 519 -27.20 -12.86 -12.82
N TYR A 520 -28.06 -13.79 -13.23
CA TYR A 520 -28.64 -14.81 -12.35
C TYR A 520 -28.75 -16.17 -13.07
N SER A 521 -28.92 -17.26 -12.32
CA SER A 521 -29.23 -18.58 -12.88
C SER A 521 -30.74 -18.77 -12.98
N ASP A 522 -31.28 -18.82 -14.20
CA ASP A 522 -32.74 -18.99 -14.47
C ASP A 522 -33.20 -20.46 -14.38
N GLY A 523 -32.25 -21.37 -14.11
CA GLY A 523 -32.42 -22.81 -14.06
C GLY A 523 -31.09 -23.52 -14.35
N ALA A 524 -31.11 -24.85 -14.34
CA ALA A 524 -29.97 -25.64 -14.80
C ALA A 524 -29.63 -25.28 -16.26
N ASP A 525 -28.34 -25.06 -16.53
CA ASP A 525 -27.81 -24.72 -17.85
C ASP A 525 -28.41 -23.44 -18.49
N GLN A 526 -28.93 -22.52 -17.66
CA GLN A 526 -29.55 -21.28 -18.11
C GLN A 526 -28.94 -20.06 -17.42
N LEU A 527 -28.64 -19.03 -18.21
CA LEU A 527 -28.13 -17.74 -17.74
C LEU A 527 -29.16 -16.65 -17.99
N GLY A 528 -29.60 -15.97 -16.94
CA GLY A 528 -30.51 -14.84 -17.01
C GLY A 528 -29.80 -13.51 -16.77
N LEU A 529 -30.25 -12.47 -17.46
CA LEU A 529 -29.92 -11.07 -17.16
C LEU A 529 -31.16 -10.38 -16.60
N ALA A 530 -31.02 -9.75 -15.44
CA ALA A 530 -32.06 -8.97 -14.79
C ALA A 530 -31.77 -7.48 -14.89
N VAL A 531 -32.83 -6.68 -15.05
CA VAL A 531 -32.79 -5.21 -14.93
C VAL A 531 -34.02 -4.78 -14.15
N GLY A 532 -33.83 -4.05 -13.04
CA GLY A 532 -34.95 -3.58 -12.23
C GLY A 532 -35.80 -4.69 -11.60
N GLY A 533 -35.24 -5.89 -11.40
CA GLY A 533 -35.94 -7.06 -10.88
C GLY A 533 -36.64 -7.93 -11.92
N ALA A 534 -36.57 -7.57 -13.21
CA ALA A 534 -37.18 -8.31 -14.31
C ALA A 534 -36.11 -8.99 -15.18
N GLY A 535 -36.31 -10.28 -15.51
CA GLY A 535 -35.40 -11.00 -16.40
C GLY A 535 -35.61 -10.57 -17.85
N VAL A 536 -34.69 -9.79 -18.41
CA VAL A 536 -34.80 -9.16 -19.75
C VAL A 536 -34.25 -10.02 -20.89
N LEU A 537 -33.23 -10.83 -20.60
CA LEU A 537 -32.59 -11.77 -21.54
C LEU A 537 -32.30 -13.08 -20.83
N ARG A 538 -32.60 -14.21 -21.49
CA ARG A 538 -32.26 -15.55 -21.00
C ARG A 538 -31.53 -16.31 -22.08
N LEU A 539 -30.42 -16.92 -21.72
CA LEU A 539 -29.61 -17.77 -22.59
C LEU A 539 -29.80 -19.22 -22.16
N PHE A 540 -30.22 -20.04 -23.12
CA PHE A 540 -30.36 -21.49 -23.03
C PHE A 540 -29.26 -22.14 -23.87
N PRO A 541 -29.05 -23.46 -23.75
CA PRO A 541 -28.05 -24.16 -24.57
C PRO A 541 -28.27 -24.01 -26.09
N THR A 542 -29.51 -23.79 -26.53
CA THR A 542 -29.88 -23.76 -27.95
C THR A 542 -30.53 -22.46 -28.42
N GLU A 543 -30.80 -21.50 -27.53
CA GLU A 543 -31.48 -20.26 -27.90
C GLU A 543 -31.24 -19.12 -26.91
N ALA A 544 -31.48 -17.89 -27.37
CA ALA A 544 -31.58 -16.70 -26.54
C ALA A 544 -33.01 -16.16 -26.61
N ARG A 545 -33.65 -15.93 -25.46
CA ARG A 545 -35.00 -15.37 -25.35
C ARG A 545 -34.96 -13.97 -24.76
N LEU A 546 -35.62 -13.02 -25.41
CA LEU A 546 -35.90 -11.70 -24.84
C LEU A 546 -37.25 -11.74 -24.13
N ALA A 547 -37.37 -10.96 -23.06
CA ALA A 547 -38.66 -10.78 -22.41
C ALA A 547 -39.68 -10.10 -23.34
N ASP A 548 -40.95 -10.38 -23.10
CA ASP A 548 -42.04 -9.72 -23.83
C ASP A 548 -42.00 -8.20 -23.62
N GLY A 549 -42.35 -7.45 -24.67
CA GLY A 549 -42.30 -5.99 -24.67
C GLY A 549 -40.90 -5.36 -24.73
N VAL A 550 -39.82 -6.14 -24.88
CA VAL A 550 -38.45 -5.62 -25.06
C VAL A 550 -38.15 -5.39 -26.54
N ASN A 551 -37.77 -4.16 -26.88
CA ASN A 551 -37.39 -3.79 -28.24
C ASN A 551 -35.96 -4.26 -28.59
N LEU A 552 -35.77 -4.75 -29.82
CA LEU A 552 -34.46 -4.92 -30.44
C LEU A 552 -34.07 -3.65 -31.21
N THR A 553 -33.31 -2.77 -30.57
CA THR A 553 -32.85 -1.52 -31.20
C THR A 553 -31.57 -1.74 -32.03
N ALA A 554 -31.61 -1.36 -33.31
CA ALA A 554 -30.48 -1.38 -34.24
C ALA A 554 -29.91 0.04 -34.44
N GLY A 555 -28.58 0.16 -34.64
CA GLY A 555 -27.92 1.45 -34.92
C GLY A 555 -28.19 1.99 -36.34
N GLY A 556 -28.11 3.32 -36.53
CA GLY A 556 -28.56 4.01 -37.76
C GLY A 556 -27.54 4.21 -38.89
N ALA A 557 -26.22 4.05 -38.66
CA ALA A 557 -25.20 4.46 -39.63
C ALA A 557 -24.64 3.33 -40.52
N ALA A 558 -24.81 2.08 -40.11
CA ALA A 558 -24.51 0.89 -40.91
C ALA A 558 -25.58 -0.14 -40.54
N GLY A 559 -26.42 -0.55 -41.50
CA GLY A 559 -27.55 -1.44 -41.22
C GLY A 559 -27.14 -2.65 -40.38
N THR A 560 -27.96 -3.00 -39.38
CA THR A 560 -27.68 -4.16 -38.53
C THR A 560 -27.97 -5.44 -39.31
N LYS A 561 -26.94 -6.25 -39.53
CA LYS A 561 -27.11 -7.56 -40.17
C LYS A 561 -27.60 -8.56 -39.12
N ILE A 562 -28.84 -9.02 -39.26
CA ILE A 562 -29.32 -10.21 -38.54
C ILE A 562 -29.08 -11.40 -39.47
N GLY A 563 -27.85 -11.91 -39.42
CA GLY A 563 -27.33 -12.93 -40.33
C GLY A 563 -26.01 -12.53 -41.01
N ALA A 564 -24.97 -13.36 -40.91
CA ALA A 564 -23.63 -13.17 -41.46
C ALA A 564 -23.48 -13.64 -42.91
N ASN A 565 -24.40 -14.47 -43.42
CA ASN A 565 -24.44 -14.90 -44.81
C ASN A 565 -25.89 -15.13 -45.28
N ALA A 566 -26.09 -15.23 -46.60
CA ALA A 566 -27.41 -15.42 -47.21
C ALA A 566 -28.12 -16.74 -46.85
N GLY A 567 -27.44 -17.67 -46.17
CA GLY A 567 -28.01 -18.91 -45.66
C GLY A 567 -28.61 -18.79 -44.25
N GLN A 568 -28.34 -17.70 -43.53
CA GLN A 568 -28.91 -17.47 -42.20
C GLN A 568 -30.31 -16.84 -42.35
N LYS A 569 -31.33 -17.61 -41.97
CA LYS A 569 -32.75 -17.24 -42.15
C LYS A 569 -33.27 -16.50 -40.93
N LEU A 570 -33.83 -15.31 -41.14
CA LEU A 570 -34.73 -14.68 -40.19
C LEU A 570 -36.16 -15.21 -40.48
N GLY A 571 -36.69 -16.02 -39.57
CA GLY A 571 -38.08 -16.47 -39.66
C GLY A 571 -39.00 -15.47 -38.96
N PHE A 572 -40.07 -15.05 -39.63
CA PHE A 572 -41.21 -14.40 -38.96
C PHE A 572 -42.25 -15.48 -38.66
N PHE A 573 -42.83 -15.49 -37.47
CA PHE A 573 -43.82 -16.49 -37.07
C PHE A 573 -44.98 -16.54 -38.09
N GLY A 574 -45.28 -17.73 -38.60
CA GLY A 574 -46.34 -17.94 -39.60
C GLY A 574 -45.98 -17.60 -41.05
N ALA A 575 -44.74 -17.18 -41.34
CA ALA A 575 -44.27 -16.91 -42.70
C ALA A 575 -43.05 -17.76 -43.07
N THR A 576 -43.03 -18.26 -44.31
CA THR A 576 -41.84 -18.92 -44.86
C THR A 576 -40.69 -17.91 -44.89
N PRO A 577 -39.51 -18.21 -44.30
CA PRO A 577 -38.39 -17.27 -44.30
C PRO A 577 -38.03 -16.83 -45.72
N VAL A 578 -38.10 -15.52 -45.99
CA VAL A 578 -37.74 -14.95 -47.28
C VAL A 578 -36.22 -14.87 -47.41
N THR A 579 -35.67 -15.44 -48.48
CA THR A 579 -34.27 -15.25 -48.86
C THR A 579 -34.03 -13.76 -49.06
N GLN A 580 -32.93 -13.22 -48.49
CA GLN A 580 -32.55 -11.83 -48.73
C GLN A 580 -32.48 -11.58 -50.25
N PRO A 581 -33.11 -10.53 -50.81
CA PRO A 581 -33.07 -10.25 -52.23
C PRO A 581 -31.62 -10.10 -52.69
N ALA A 582 -31.15 -10.96 -53.60
CA ALA A 582 -29.74 -11.04 -53.97
C ALA A 582 -29.23 -9.85 -54.81
N ALA A 583 -30.15 -9.08 -55.42
CA ALA A 583 -29.89 -7.80 -56.06
C ALA A 583 -31.25 -7.15 -56.42
N PRO A 584 -31.33 -5.81 -56.55
CA PRO A 584 -32.44 -5.21 -57.28
C PRO A 584 -32.49 -5.82 -58.69
N PRO A 585 -33.69 -6.08 -59.26
CA PRO A 585 -33.80 -6.54 -60.63
C PRO A 585 -33.03 -5.60 -61.56
N ALA A 586 -32.28 -6.14 -62.53
CA ALA A 586 -31.59 -5.31 -63.51
C ALA A 586 -32.59 -4.40 -64.22
N ASN A 587 -32.20 -3.14 -64.47
CA ASN A 587 -33.04 -2.20 -65.22
C ASN A 587 -33.43 -2.81 -66.58
N ALA A 588 -34.68 -2.64 -66.99
CA ALA A 588 -35.09 -3.04 -68.33
C ALA A 588 -34.33 -2.22 -69.38
N SER A 589 -33.67 -2.90 -70.32
CA SER A 589 -32.93 -2.28 -71.43
C SER A 589 -33.76 -2.20 -72.71
N ASP A 590 -34.90 -2.87 -72.74
CA ASP A 590 -35.81 -2.94 -73.88
C ASP A 590 -37.25 -3.19 -73.43
N LEU A 591 -38.18 -3.17 -74.39
CA LEU A 591 -39.60 -3.39 -74.13
C LEU A 591 -39.87 -4.81 -73.59
N ALA A 592 -39.13 -5.82 -74.07
CA ALA A 592 -39.31 -7.21 -73.66
C ALA A 592 -38.96 -7.40 -72.16
N SER A 593 -37.80 -6.89 -71.74
CA SER A 593 -37.36 -6.89 -70.34
C SER A 593 -38.28 -6.04 -69.45
N THR A 594 -38.83 -4.94 -69.96
CA THR A 594 -39.84 -4.14 -69.23
C THR A 594 -41.09 -4.96 -68.94
N ILE A 595 -41.63 -5.65 -69.95
CA ILE A 595 -42.81 -6.51 -69.80
C ILE A 595 -42.53 -7.65 -68.81
N THR A 596 -41.34 -8.26 -68.87
CA THR A 596 -40.92 -9.30 -67.93
C THR A 596 -40.88 -8.76 -66.50
N LEU A 597 -40.28 -7.59 -66.25
CA LEU A 597 -40.21 -6.98 -64.91
C LEU A 597 -41.59 -6.60 -64.38
N VAL A 598 -42.47 -6.06 -65.21
CA VAL A 598 -43.84 -5.70 -64.81
C VAL A 598 -44.66 -6.94 -64.47
N ASN A 599 -44.52 -8.03 -65.23
CA ASN A 599 -45.21 -9.28 -64.94
C ASN A 599 -44.66 -9.96 -63.68
N ASP A 600 -43.35 -9.92 -63.46
CA ASP A 600 -42.70 -10.39 -62.22
C ASP A 600 -43.18 -9.57 -61.01
N LEU A 601 -43.20 -8.23 -61.13
CA LEU A 601 -43.73 -7.33 -60.11
C LEU A 601 -45.21 -7.63 -59.82
N ARG A 602 -46.04 -7.76 -60.87
CA ARG A 602 -47.46 -8.11 -60.73
C ARG A 602 -47.64 -9.43 -60.00
N THR A 603 -46.82 -10.44 -60.33
CA THR A 603 -46.86 -11.76 -59.69
C THR A 603 -46.50 -11.65 -58.22
N LYS A 604 -45.40 -10.95 -57.90
CA LYS A 604 -44.97 -10.72 -56.52
C LYS A 604 -46.01 -9.95 -55.70
N LEU A 605 -46.60 -8.91 -56.26
CA LEU A 605 -47.65 -8.14 -55.60
C LEU A 605 -48.93 -8.98 -55.37
N ARG A 606 -49.27 -9.90 -56.28
CA ARG A 606 -50.35 -10.87 -56.07
C ARG A 606 -50.01 -11.90 -54.98
N THR A 607 -48.78 -12.43 -54.97
CA THR A 607 -48.32 -13.34 -53.91
C THR A 607 -48.34 -12.67 -52.54
N LEU A 608 -48.04 -11.37 -52.47
CA LEU A 608 -48.15 -10.57 -51.25
C LEU A 608 -49.59 -10.17 -50.90
N GLY A 609 -50.59 -10.51 -51.73
CA GLY A 609 -52.00 -10.16 -51.51
C GLY A 609 -52.33 -8.68 -51.70
N LEU A 610 -51.45 -7.90 -52.34
CA LEU A 610 -51.61 -6.46 -52.58
C LEU A 610 -52.34 -6.14 -53.89
N LEU A 611 -52.42 -7.11 -54.79
CA LEU A 611 -53.22 -7.07 -56.01
C LEU A 611 -54.10 -8.32 -56.06
N ALA A 612 -55.34 -8.15 -56.52
CA ALA A 612 -56.23 -9.26 -56.86
C ALA A 612 -55.87 -9.88 -58.22
#